data_AF-A0AAV8YR67-F1
#
_entry.id   AF-A0AAV8YR67-F1
#
_cell.length_a   1.000
_cell.length_b   1.000
_cell.length_c   1.000
_cell.angle_alpha   90.00
_cell.angle_beta   90.00
_cell.angle_gamma   90.00
#
_symmetry.space_group_name_H-M   'P 1'
#
loop_
_entity.id
_entity.type
_entity.pdbx_description
1 polymer ?
#
loop_
_entity_poly.entity_id
_entity_poly.type
_entity_poly.pdbx_seq_one_letter_code
_entity_poly.pdbx_strand_id
1 'polypeptide(L)'
;MAQDSDIFLDIIRCMIEKKQYKEACQYATLLNMQEKFSIEDFLLPLVLQDKLFGVDEFLKVSPRHQTELVTYLDAVLGKSSIRDTIMDYVSVHGIPEVKFDKMHPKPWKKLIVRLVKMFKLPPDLTPNLNKRRNEGSVELPVAQKVYRK
;
A
#
# COMPACT_ATOMS: atom_id res chain seq x y z
N MET A 1 -17.67 -19.98 19.08
CA MET A 1 -16.62 -18.95 19.08
C MET A 1 -15.58 -19.14 17.97
N ALA A 2 -14.95 -20.31 17.80
CA ALA A 2 -14.03 -20.52 16.65
C ALA A 2 -14.78 -20.59 15.30
N GLN A 3 -15.95 -21.23 15.29
CA GLN A 3 -16.72 -21.50 14.07
C GLN A 3 -17.31 -20.22 13.43
N ASP A 4 -17.61 -19.20 14.23
CA ASP A 4 -18.23 -17.95 13.77
C ASP A 4 -17.22 -17.08 13.01
N SER A 5 -15.96 -17.06 13.45
CA SER A 5 -14.86 -16.33 12.81
C SER A 5 -14.55 -16.87 11.42
N ASP A 6 -14.67 -18.18 11.21
CA ASP A 6 -14.39 -18.80 9.92
C ASP A 6 -15.50 -18.48 8.90
N ILE A 7 -16.76 -18.44 9.34
CA ILE A 7 -17.90 -18.03 8.49
C ILE A 7 -17.72 -16.59 8.00
N PHE A 8 -17.36 -15.66 8.89
CA PHE A 8 -17.12 -14.27 8.48
C PHE A 8 -15.91 -14.13 7.57
N LEU A 9 -14.86 -14.93 7.78
CA LEU A 9 -13.69 -14.94 6.91
C LEU A 9 -14.08 -15.32 5.48
N ASP A 10 -14.87 -16.37 5.32
CA ASP A 10 -15.32 -16.86 4.02
C ASP A 10 -16.26 -15.86 3.33
N ILE A 11 -17.13 -15.19 4.08
CA ILE A 11 -17.98 -14.12 3.55
C ILE A 11 -17.13 -12.97 3.00
N ILE A 12 -16.12 -12.52 3.75
CA ILE A 12 -15.25 -11.41 3.32
C ILE A 12 -14.43 -11.83 2.09
N ARG A 13 -13.93 -13.07 2.04
CA ARG A 13 -13.25 -13.62 0.85
C ARG A 13 -14.16 -13.63 -0.38
N CYS A 14 -15.41 -14.03 -0.23
CA CYS A 14 -16.39 -13.97 -1.32
C CYS A 14 -16.63 -12.52 -1.80
N MET A 15 -16.64 -11.54 -0.89
CA MET A 15 -16.72 -10.13 -1.27
C MET A 15 -15.50 -9.68 -2.08
N ILE A 16 -14.29 -10.11 -1.70
CA ILE A 16 -13.05 -9.82 -2.43
C ILE A 16 -13.10 -10.41 -3.84
N GLU A 17 -13.54 -11.66 -3.98
CA GLU A 17 -13.72 -12.33 -5.27
C GLU A 17 -14.71 -11.57 -6.17
N LYS A 18 -15.80 -11.08 -5.57
CA LYS A 18 -16.81 -10.23 -6.23
C LYS A 18 -16.37 -8.77 -6.43
N LYS A 19 -15.12 -8.44 -6.11
CA LYS A 19 -14.53 -7.09 -6.26
C LYS A 19 -15.20 -6.03 -5.38
N GLN A 20 -15.90 -6.45 -4.32
CA GLN A 20 -16.55 -5.59 -3.31
C GLN A 20 -15.54 -5.20 -2.23
N TYR A 21 -14.45 -4.53 -2.64
CA TYR A 21 -13.30 -4.26 -1.79
C TYR A 21 -13.62 -3.32 -0.62
N LYS A 22 -14.54 -2.38 -0.82
CA LYS A 22 -14.92 -1.40 0.22
C LYS A 22 -15.61 -2.12 1.37
N GLU A 23 -16.59 -2.94 1.06
CA GLU A 23 -17.36 -3.73 2.01
C GLU A 23 -16.43 -4.72 2.72
N ALA A 24 -15.58 -5.44 1.97
CA ALA A 24 -14.60 -6.36 2.53
C ALA A 24 -13.67 -5.68 3.54
N CYS A 25 -13.11 -4.52 3.20
CA CYS A 25 -12.25 -3.72 4.08
C CYS A 25 -12.99 -3.27 5.35
N GLN A 26 -14.23 -2.82 5.22
CA GLN A 26 -15.06 -2.38 6.34
C GLN A 26 -15.35 -3.54 7.30
N TYR A 27 -15.78 -4.69 6.79
CA TYR A 27 -16.05 -5.87 7.61
C TYR A 27 -14.78 -6.40 8.28
N ALA A 28 -13.66 -6.48 7.55
CA ALA A 28 -12.38 -6.89 8.12
C ALA A 28 -11.92 -5.98 9.26
N THR A 29 -12.18 -4.67 9.16
CA THR A 29 -11.90 -3.70 10.23
C THR A 29 -12.84 -3.87 11.41
N LEU A 30 -14.16 -3.91 11.17
CA LEU A 30 -15.19 -3.98 12.21
C LEU A 30 -15.10 -5.27 13.04
N LEU A 31 -14.72 -6.39 12.41
CA LEU A 31 -14.60 -7.69 13.06
C LEU A 31 -13.20 -7.95 13.63
N ASN A 32 -12.27 -6.99 13.53
CA ASN A 32 -10.87 -7.13 13.94
C ASN A 32 -10.16 -8.34 13.32
N MET A 33 -10.34 -8.55 12.01
CA MET A 33 -9.80 -9.68 11.25
C MET A 33 -8.64 -9.27 10.34
N GLN A 34 -8.00 -8.15 10.61
CA GLN A 34 -6.95 -7.55 9.77
C GLN A 34 -5.81 -8.55 9.51
N GLU A 35 -5.40 -9.32 10.52
CA GLU A 35 -4.31 -10.30 10.41
C GLU A 35 -4.59 -11.47 9.45
N LYS A 36 -5.84 -11.66 9.02
CA LYS A 36 -6.23 -12.71 8.07
C LYS A 36 -6.12 -12.29 6.60
N PHE A 37 -5.84 -11.01 6.35
CA PHE A 37 -5.77 -10.45 5.01
C PHE A 37 -4.39 -9.85 4.75
N SER A 38 -4.13 -9.65 3.47
CA SER A 38 -2.95 -8.99 2.91
C SER A 38 -3.34 -7.62 2.35
N ILE A 39 -2.33 -6.80 2.04
CA ILE A 39 -2.57 -5.52 1.35
C ILE A 39 -3.19 -5.72 -0.05
N GLU A 40 -2.97 -6.86 -0.69
CA GLU A 40 -3.41 -7.15 -2.06
C GLU A 40 -4.93 -7.43 -2.14
N ASP A 41 -5.51 -7.94 -1.05
CA ASP A 41 -6.91 -8.37 -0.98
C ASP A 41 -7.90 -7.23 -1.21
N PHE A 42 -7.65 -6.05 -0.60
CA PHE A 42 -8.51 -4.89 -0.78
C PHE A 42 -7.81 -3.55 -0.63
N LEU A 43 -6.69 -3.44 0.11
CA LEU A 43 -6.03 -2.14 0.33
C LEU A 43 -5.46 -1.59 -0.98
N LEU A 44 -4.73 -2.41 -1.74
CA LEU A 44 -4.22 -2.02 -3.06
C LEU A 44 -5.36 -1.69 -4.03
N PRO A 45 -6.37 -2.56 -4.24
CA PRO A 45 -7.54 -2.20 -5.05
C PRO A 45 -8.19 -0.86 -4.65
N LEU A 46 -8.40 -0.60 -3.35
CA LEU A 46 -9.01 0.64 -2.87
C LEU A 46 -8.11 1.87 -3.10
N VAL A 47 -6.79 1.75 -2.92
CA VAL A 47 -5.84 2.81 -3.29
C VAL A 47 -5.92 3.10 -4.78
N LEU A 48 -5.98 2.06 -5.62
CA LEU A 48 -6.07 2.19 -7.07
C LEU A 48 -7.39 2.81 -7.55
N GLN A 49 -8.47 2.60 -6.79
CA GLN A 49 -9.77 3.24 -7.00
C GLN A 49 -9.89 4.63 -6.36
N ASP A 50 -8.84 5.14 -5.71
CA ASP A 50 -8.83 6.41 -4.96
C ASP A 50 -9.83 6.45 -3.78
N LYS A 51 -10.24 5.28 -3.27
CA LYS A 51 -11.17 5.11 -2.15
C LYS A 51 -10.40 5.03 -0.83
N LEU A 52 -9.67 6.11 -0.49
CA LEU A 52 -8.71 6.13 0.62
C LEU A 52 -9.33 6.11 2.02
N PHE A 53 -10.60 6.49 2.17
CA PHE A 53 -11.25 6.54 3.49
C PHE A 53 -11.23 5.18 4.21
N GLY A 54 -11.62 4.10 3.52
CA GLY A 54 -11.59 2.74 4.10
C GLY A 54 -10.17 2.25 4.39
N VAL A 55 -9.21 2.62 3.53
CA VAL A 55 -7.79 2.31 3.71
C VAL A 55 -7.27 2.97 4.98
N ASP A 56 -7.56 4.25 5.18
CA ASP A 56 -7.08 4.99 6.36
C ASP A 56 -7.65 4.40 7.65
N GLU A 57 -8.94 4.07 7.69
CA GLU A 57 -9.58 3.44 8.86
C GLU A 57 -8.98 2.07 9.17
N PHE A 58 -8.77 1.22 8.15
CA PHE A 58 -8.14 -0.09 8.32
C PHE A 58 -6.71 0.04 8.84
N LEU A 59 -5.92 0.96 8.27
CA LEU A 59 -4.53 1.13 8.63
C LEU A 59 -4.35 1.67 10.06
N LYS A 60 -5.26 2.50 10.58
CA LYS A 60 -5.21 2.99 11.97
C LYS A 60 -5.15 1.86 13.00
N VAL A 61 -5.77 0.72 12.70
CA VAL A 61 -5.86 -0.43 13.60
C VAL A 61 -4.91 -1.57 13.22
N SER A 62 -4.11 -1.43 12.16
CA SER A 62 -3.13 -2.46 11.76
C SER A 62 -1.77 -1.88 11.35
N PRO A 63 -0.83 -1.77 12.31
CA PRO A 63 0.54 -1.30 12.04
C PRO A 63 1.30 -2.14 11.02
N ARG A 64 1.05 -3.46 10.97
CA ARG A 64 1.65 -4.37 9.97
C ARG A 64 1.33 -3.91 8.55
N HIS A 65 0.06 -3.61 8.27
CA HIS A 65 -0.34 -3.18 6.93
C HIS A 65 0.11 -1.75 6.60
N GLN A 66 0.37 -0.90 7.59
CA GLN A 66 0.94 0.43 7.35
C GLN A 66 2.31 0.32 6.69
N THR A 67 3.18 -0.54 7.23
CA THR A 67 4.53 -0.72 6.70
C THR A 67 4.49 -1.45 5.36
N GLU A 68 3.74 -2.55 5.26
CA GLU A 68 3.61 -3.32 4.02
C GLU A 68 3.11 -2.47 2.84
N LEU A 69 2.03 -1.70 3.06
CA LEU A 69 1.47 -0.85 2.01
C LEU A 69 2.46 0.22 1.59
N VAL A 70 3.09 0.93 2.53
CA VAL A 70 4.04 2.00 2.21
C VAL A 70 5.27 1.48 1.48
N THR A 71 5.79 0.32 1.91
CA THR A 71 6.92 -0.33 1.22
C THR A 71 6.55 -0.76 -0.19
N TYR A 72 5.35 -1.32 -0.41
CA TYR A 72 4.88 -1.66 -1.76
C TYR A 72 4.77 -0.41 -2.65
N LEU A 73 4.13 0.66 -2.15
CA LEU A 73 3.98 1.90 -2.89
C LEU A 73 5.34 2.52 -3.25
N ASP A 74 6.30 2.50 -2.32
CA ASP A 74 7.66 2.98 -2.58
C ASP A 74 8.41 2.11 -3.61
N ALA A 75 8.24 0.79 -3.57
CA ALA A 75 8.83 -0.11 -4.57
C ALA A 75 8.29 0.19 -5.98
N VAL A 76 6.99 0.46 -6.12
CA VAL A 76 6.38 0.88 -7.39
C VAL A 76 6.92 2.25 -7.84
N LEU A 77 7.16 3.19 -6.91
CA LEU A 77 7.77 4.49 -7.21
C LEU A 77 9.20 4.36 -7.78
N GLY A 78 9.91 3.30 -7.40
CA GLY A 78 11.25 2.96 -7.91
C GLY A 78 11.26 2.39 -9.33
N LYS A 79 10.11 2.00 -9.89
CA LYS A 79 10.02 1.50 -11.27
C LYS A 79 10.12 2.63 -12.29
N SER A 80 10.47 2.27 -13.53
CA SER A 80 10.56 3.19 -14.67
C SER A 80 9.22 3.86 -14.97
N SER A 81 8.14 3.06 -14.93
CA SER A 81 6.77 3.51 -15.15
C SER A 81 5.84 2.93 -14.09
N ILE A 82 5.30 3.82 -13.25
CA ILE A 82 4.27 3.49 -12.25
C ILE A 82 3.01 2.99 -12.97
N ARG A 83 2.61 3.67 -14.04
CA ARG A 83 1.40 3.36 -14.79
C ARG A 83 1.44 1.95 -15.36
N ASP A 84 2.54 1.57 -16.00
CA ASP A 84 2.64 0.25 -16.63
C ASP A 84 2.68 -0.86 -15.57
N THR A 85 3.45 -0.66 -14.50
CA THR A 85 3.50 -1.59 -13.36
C THR A 85 2.11 -1.83 -12.76
N ILE A 86 1.33 -0.76 -12.56
CA ILE A 86 -0.03 -0.86 -12.03
C ILE A 86 -0.99 -1.45 -13.07
N MET A 87 -0.84 -1.12 -14.35
CA MET A 87 -1.68 -1.66 -15.42
C MET A 87 -1.53 -3.17 -15.55
N ASP A 88 -0.31 -3.70 -15.45
CA ASP A 88 -0.04 -5.13 -15.44
C ASP A 88 -0.72 -5.79 -14.22
N TYR A 89 -0.52 -5.20 -13.03
CA TYR A 89 -1.13 -5.69 -11.79
C TYR A 89 -2.67 -5.72 -11.88
N VAL A 90 -3.28 -4.66 -12.41
CA VAL A 90 -4.74 -4.54 -12.58
C VAL A 90 -5.27 -5.56 -13.58
N SER A 91 -4.54 -5.81 -14.66
CA SER A 91 -4.94 -6.77 -15.69
C SER A 91 -4.93 -8.21 -15.15
N VAL A 92 -3.92 -8.56 -14.34
CA VAL A 92 -3.83 -9.88 -13.70
C VAL A 92 -4.92 -10.10 -12.66
N HIS A 93 -5.23 -9.08 -11.84
CA HIS A 93 -6.16 -9.22 -10.71
C HIS A 93 -7.62 -8.84 -11.04
N GLY A 94 -7.86 -8.32 -12.25
CA GLY A 94 -9.19 -7.88 -12.70
C GLY A 94 -9.79 -6.80 -11.81
N ILE A 95 -9.03 -5.76 -11.49
CA ILE A 95 -9.46 -4.68 -10.58
C ILE A 95 -10.30 -3.66 -11.37
N PRO A 96 -11.58 -3.44 -11.03
CA PRO A 96 -12.45 -2.50 -11.72
C PRO A 96 -12.21 -1.05 -11.27
N GLU A 97 -12.70 -0.09 -12.06
CA GLU A 97 -12.80 1.33 -11.71
C GLU A 97 -11.49 2.04 -11.30
N VAL A 98 -10.35 1.56 -11.79
CA VAL A 98 -9.03 2.11 -11.45
C VAL A 98 -8.87 3.54 -11.98
N LYS A 99 -8.39 4.45 -11.12
CA LYS A 99 -8.13 5.85 -11.44
C LYS A 99 -6.74 6.05 -12.03
N PHE A 100 -6.56 5.62 -13.28
CA PHE A 100 -5.26 5.71 -13.98
C PHE A 100 -4.73 7.15 -14.13
N ASP A 101 -5.60 8.17 -14.09
CA ASP A 101 -5.22 9.57 -14.09
C ASP A 101 -4.31 9.93 -12.90
N LYS A 102 -4.42 9.19 -11.79
CA LYS A 102 -3.60 9.38 -10.57
C LYS A 102 -2.33 8.52 -10.54
N MET A 103 -2.13 7.63 -11.51
CA MET A 103 -1.01 6.68 -11.58
C MET A 103 0.25 7.31 -12.20
N HIS A 104 0.68 8.44 -11.64
CA HIS A 104 1.89 9.13 -12.05
C HIS A 104 2.69 9.60 -10.83
N PRO A 105 3.99 9.94 -10.99
CA PRO A 105 4.89 10.12 -9.85
C PRO A 105 4.44 11.15 -8.82
N LYS A 106 3.75 12.21 -9.22
CA LYS A 106 3.38 13.32 -8.32
C LYS A 106 2.29 12.94 -7.30
N PRO A 107 1.09 12.45 -7.69
CA PRO A 107 0.10 11.92 -6.75
C PRO A 107 0.63 10.72 -5.97
N TRP A 108 1.40 9.84 -6.61
CA TRP A 108 1.96 8.66 -5.97
C TRP A 108 2.90 9.02 -4.80
N LYS A 109 3.85 9.94 -5.03
CA LYS A 109 4.69 10.51 -3.97
C LYS A 109 3.87 11.19 -2.88
N LYS A 110 2.85 11.97 -3.26
CA LYS A 110 1.98 12.65 -2.28
C LYS A 110 1.26 11.66 -1.37
N LEU A 111 0.79 10.53 -1.91
CA LEU A 111 0.17 9.47 -1.14
C LEU A 111 1.15 8.85 -0.14
N ILE A 112 2.35 8.47 -0.58
CA ILE A 112 3.38 7.87 0.30
C ILE A 112 3.75 8.85 1.42
N VAL A 113 4.03 10.13 1.08
CA VAL A 113 4.35 11.17 2.08
C VAL A 113 3.21 11.35 3.10
N ARG A 114 1.96 11.32 2.64
CA ARG A 114 0.78 11.42 3.52
C ARG A 114 0.76 10.27 4.52
N LEU A 115 0.91 9.03 4.06
CA LEU A 115 0.87 7.83 4.90
C LEU A 115 2.03 7.80 5.91
N VAL A 116 3.25 8.10 5.46
CA VAL A 116 4.44 8.17 6.33
C VAL A 116 4.25 9.21 7.44
N LYS A 117 3.73 10.40 7.12
CA LYS A 117 3.45 11.43 8.12
C LYS A 117 2.33 11.05 9.07
N MET A 118 1.23 10.50 8.53
CA MET A 118 0.04 10.14 9.30
C MET A 118 0.34 9.06 10.34
N PHE A 119 1.14 8.07 9.97
CA PHE A 119 1.48 6.94 10.84
C PHE A 119 2.88 7.04 11.48
N LYS A 120 3.58 8.17 11.28
CA LYS A 120 4.93 8.43 11.82
C LYS A 120 5.92 7.30 11.50
N LEU A 121 5.88 6.81 10.26
CA LEU A 121 6.70 5.68 9.81
C LEU A 121 8.18 6.10 9.63
N PRO A 122 9.13 5.19 9.88
CA PRO A 122 10.55 5.49 9.71
C PRO A 122 10.89 5.73 8.22
N PRO A 123 11.83 6.64 7.93
CA PRO A 123 12.20 6.99 6.57
C PRO A 123 12.83 5.82 5.79
N ASP A 124 13.40 4.84 6.49
CA ASP A 124 14.05 3.66 5.92
C ASP A 124 13.11 2.77 5.11
N LEU A 125 11.79 2.87 5.35
CA LEU A 125 10.77 2.15 4.58
C LEU A 125 10.52 2.75 3.18
N THR A 126 11.06 3.94 2.91
CA THR A 126 10.79 4.69 1.66
C THR A 126 12.08 5.13 0.92
N PRO A 127 12.98 4.20 0.58
CA PRO A 127 14.25 4.52 -0.05
C PRO A 127 14.08 5.21 -1.41
N ASN A 128 13.06 4.85 -2.22
CA ASN A 128 12.87 5.44 -3.54
C ASN A 128 12.28 6.86 -3.46
N LEU A 129 11.42 7.13 -2.48
CA LEU A 129 10.97 8.48 -2.16
C LEU A 129 12.15 9.36 -1.73
N ASN A 130 13.05 8.84 -0.90
CA ASN A 130 14.23 9.57 -0.42
C ASN A 130 15.23 9.85 -1.56
N LYS A 131 15.51 8.87 -2.42
CA LYS A 131 16.38 9.04 -3.60
C LYS A 131 15.87 10.15 -4.53
N ARG A 132 14.58 10.11 -4.88
CA ARG A 132 13.98 11.12 -5.77
C ARG A 132 13.81 12.50 -5.10
N ARG A 133 13.99 12.61 -3.78
CA ARG A 133 14.11 13.89 -3.07
C ARG A 133 15.53 14.46 -3.20
N ASN A 134 16.54 13.58 -3.21
CA ASN A 134 17.95 13.93 -3.33
C ASN A 134 18.41 14.08 -4.79
N GLU A 135 17.61 13.71 -5.79
CA GLU A 135 17.92 14.02 -7.21
C GLU A 135 17.97 15.53 -7.53
N GLY A 136 17.47 16.40 -6.63
CA GLY A 136 17.68 17.86 -6.67
C GLY A 136 18.80 18.37 -5.74
N SER A 137 19.40 17.49 -4.93
CA SER A 137 20.45 17.79 -3.97
C SER A 137 21.39 16.59 -3.92
N VAL A 138 22.37 16.58 -4.83
CA VAL A 138 23.38 15.52 -4.92
C VAL A 138 24.19 15.48 -3.63
N GLU A 139 23.74 14.70 -2.66
CA GLU A 139 24.57 14.24 -1.55
C GLU A 139 24.84 12.75 -1.78
N LEU A 140 25.97 12.51 -2.46
CA LEU A 140 26.60 11.20 -2.54
C LEU A 140 26.87 10.72 -1.10
N PRO A 141 26.38 9.54 -0.67
CA PRO A 141 26.82 8.98 0.60
C PRO A 141 28.30 8.61 0.49
N VAL A 142 29.16 9.41 1.13
CA VAL A 142 30.56 9.06 1.39
C VAL A 142 30.57 7.94 2.43
N ALA A 143 30.50 6.69 1.95
CA ALA A 143 30.74 5.50 2.75
C ALA A 143 31.98 4.78 2.24
N GLN A 144 33.16 5.32 2.56
CA GLN A 144 34.39 4.53 2.71
C GLN A 144 35.12 4.96 3.99
N LYS A 145 34.60 4.46 5.11
CA LYS A 145 35.38 4.04 6.28
C LYS A 145 34.85 2.63 6.54
N VAL A 146 35.61 1.55 6.56
CA VAL A 146 36.77 1.25 7.40
C VAL A 146 37.48 0.00 6.83
N TYR A 147 38.79 -0.10 7.10
CA TYR A 147 39.61 -1.30 7.31
C TYR A 147 40.90 -1.33 6.47
N ARG A 148 41.94 -0.68 7.00
CA ARG A 148 43.29 -1.22 6.88
C ARG A 148 43.88 -1.27 8.29
N LYS A 149 44.27 -2.50 8.67
CA LYS A 149 45.06 -2.83 9.87
C LYS A 149 46.36 -2.06 9.90
#